data_AF-A0A0H3CFM4-F1
#
_entry.id   AF-A0A0H3CFM4-F1
#
_cell.length_a   1.000
_cell.length_b   1.000
_cell.length_c   1.000
_cell.angle_alpha   90.00
_cell.angle_beta   90.00
_cell.angle_gamma   90.00
#
_symmetry.space_group_name_H-M   'P 1'
#
loop_
_entity.id
_entity.type
_entity.pdbx_description
1 polymer ?
#
loop_
_entity_poly.entity_id
_entity_poly.type
_entity_poly.pdbx_seq_one_letter_code
_entity_poly.pdbx_strand_id
1 'polypeptide(L)'
;MNSYEIIYSKISEMIADAKDLPLEALTPDTTLPQLELDSLDYVELMVLAKREFNVTLTAEMFMKKPHMTLRDLSLYIDQEMAG
;
A
#
# COMPACT_ATOMS: atom_id res chain seq x y z
N MET A 1 -15.79 11.38 -0.28
CA MET A 1 -14.82 10.29 -0.43
C MET A 1 -13.82 10.43 0.71
N ASN A 2 -13.62 9.36 1.49
CA ASN A 2 -12.64 9.37 2.58
C ASN A 2 -11.23 9.26 1.97
N SER A 3 -10.25 9.96 2.54
CA SER A 3 -8.85 9.90 2.11
C SER A 3 -8.33 8.46 2.08
N TYR A 4 -8.62 7.67 3.11
CA TYR A 4 -8.42 6.22 3.16
C TYR A 4 -8.88 5.47 1.89
N GLU A 5 -10.08 5.73 1.37
CA GLU A 5 -10.59 4.98 0.21
C GLU A 5 -9.85 5.33 -1.07
N ILE A 6 -9.42 6.59 -1.22
CA ILE A 6 -8.61 7.02 -2.35
C ILE A 6 -7.24 6.35 -2.28
N ILE A 7 -6.63 6.34 -1.10
CA ILE A 7 -5.33 5.69 -0.85
C ILE A 7 -5.44 4.18 -1.14
N TYR A 8 -6.43 3.53 -0.56
CA TYR A 8 -6.66 2.09 -0.74
C TYR A 8 -6.88 1.74 -2.21
N SER A 9 -7.70 2.52 -2.93
CA SER A 9 -7.92 2.32 -4.37
C SER A 9 -6.60 2.40 -5.13
N LYS A 10 -5.84 3.48 -4.95
CA LYS A 10 -4.56 3.68 -5.66
C LYS A 10 -3.54 2.59 -5.40
N ILE A 11 -3.40 2.18 -4.14
CA ILE A 11 -2.48 1.11 -3.76
C ILE A 11 -2.94 -0.22 -4.31
N SER A 12 -4.24 -0.52 -4.20
CA SER A 12 -4.80 -1.76 -4.72
C SER A 12 -4.65 -1.81 -6.25
N GLU A 13 -4.95 -0.72 -6.96
CA GLU A 13 -4.80 -0.61 -8.42
C GLU A 13 -3.36 -0.87 -8.85
N MET A 14 -2.41 -0.24 -8.17
CA MET A 14 -0.98 -0.39 -8.47
C MET A 14 -0.49 -1.82 -8.18
N ILE A 15 -0.88 -2.41 -7.05
CA ILE A 15 -0.51 -3.79 -6.69
C ILE A 15 -1.16 -4.80 -7.64
N ALA A 16 -2.44 -4.59 -8.00
CA ALA A 16 -3.18 -5.42 -8.94
C ALA A 16 -2.49 -5.44 -10.31
N ASP A 17 -2.09 -4.26 -10.80
CA ASP A 17 -1.34 -4.12 -12.05
C ASP A 17 0.03 -4.80 -11.97
N ALA A 18 0.78 -4.56 -10.89
CA ALA A 18 2.11 -5.14 -10.68
C ALA A 18 2.09 -6.67 -10.52
N LYS A 19 1.04 -7.22 -9.90
CA LYS A 19 0.89 -8.66 -9.64
C LYS A 19 0.08 -9.42 -10.69
N ASP A 20 -0.42 -8.73 -11.72
CA ASP A 20 -1.34 -9.30 -12.71
C ASP A 20 -2.55 -9.99 -12.01
N LEU A 21 -3.07 -9.31 -10.98
CA LEU A 21 -4.20 -9.79 -10.17
C LEU A 21 -5.40 -8.85 -10.37
N PRO A 22 -6.63 -9.35 -10.34
CA PRO A 22 -7.80 -8.49 -10.39
C PRO A 22 -7.97 -7.77 -9.05
N LEU A 23 -8.36 -6.49 -9.10
CA LEU A 23 -8.66 -5.65 -7.92
C LEU A 23 -9.63 -6.31 -6.93
N GLU A 24 -10.58 -7.07 -7.45
CA GLU A 24 -11.58 -7.83 -6.69
C GLU A 24 -10.98 -9.01 -5.91
N ALA A 25 -9.77 -9.45 -6.23
CA ALA A 25 -9.01 -10.41 -5.41
C ALA A 25 -8.26 -9.72 -4.26
N LEU A 26 -8.10 -8.40 -4.31
CA LEU A 26 -7.48 -7.62 -3.24
C LEU A 26 -8.53 -7.22 -2.21
N THR A 27 -8.29 -7.62 -0.97
CA THR A 27 -9.14 -7.24 0.15
C THR A 27 -8.36 -6.36 1.12
N PRO A 28 -9.03 -5.50 1.90
CA PRO A 28 -8.36 -4.71 2.92
C PRO A 28 -7.62 -5.57 3.96
N ASP A 29 -8.01 -6.82 4.12
CA ASP A 29 -7.41 -7.81 5.02
C ASP A 29 -6.27 -8.60 4.36
N THR A 30 -6.06 -8.46 3.04
CA THR A 30 -4.92 -9.04 2.32
C THR A 30 -3.63 -8.42 2.84
N THR A 31 -2.67 -9.28 3.19
CA THR A 31 -1.34 -8.85 3.68
C THR A 31 -0.35 -8.63 2.54
N LEU A 32 0.57 -7.68 2.71
CA LEU A 32 1.67 -7.45 1.76
C LEU A 32 2.50 -8.70 1.42
N PRO A 33 2.87 -9.59 2.37
CA PRO A 33 3.53 -10.85 2.03
C PRO A 33 2.65 -11.85 1.27
N GLN A 34 1.32 -11.85 1.43
CA GLN A 34 0.44 -12.70 0.61
C GLN A 34 0.44 -12.30 -0.87
N LEU A 35 0.78 -11.03 -1.14
CA LEU A 35 0.94 -10.51 -2.49
C LEU A 35 2.31 -10.86 -3.07
N GLU A 36 3.19 -11.48 -2.27
CA GLU A 36 4.55 -11.87 -2.67
C GLU A 36 5.29 -10.71 -3.37
N LEU A 37 5.18 -9.50 -2.80
CA LEU A 37 5.81 -8.29 -3.34
C LEU A 37 7.34 -8.44 -3.39
N ASP A 38 7.90 -8.13 -4.55
CA ASP A 38 9.33 -8.05 -4.78
C ASP A 38 9.87 -6.69 -4.33
N SER A 39 11.20 -6.58 -4.23
CA SER A 39 11.85 -5.33 -3.85
C SER A 39 11.47 -4.14 -4.74
N LEU A 40 11.17 -4.40 -6.02
CA LEU A 40 10.69 -3.39 -6.97
C LEU A 40 9.27 -2.92 -6.64
N ASP A 41 8.36 -3.83 -6.31
CA ASP A 41 6.99 -3.50 -5.91
C ASP A 41 6.98 -2.60 -4.67
N TYR A 42 7.81 -2.92 -3.67
CA TYR A 42 7.96 -2.08 -2.48
C TYR A 42 8.48 -0.68 -2.84
N VAL A 43 9.44 -0.57 -3.75
CA VAL A 43 9.96 0.73 -4.22
C VAL A 43 8.88 1.51 -4.92
N GLU A 44 8.11 0.91 -5.81
CA GLU A 44 7.00 1.60 -6.48
C GLU A 44 5.93 2.03 -5.48
N LEU A 45 5.58 1.21 -4.48
CA LEU A 45 4.67 1.61 -3.41
C LEU A 45 5.19 2.82 -2.63
N MET A 46 6.47 2.82 -2.29
CA MET A 46 7.13 3.94 -1.61
C MET A 46 7.11 5.21 -2.47
N VAL A 47 7.36 5.09 -3.77
CA VAL A 47 7.34 6.20 -4.72
C VAL A 47 5.92 6.72 -4.91
N LEU A 48 4.93 5.84 -5.06
CA LEU A 48 3.51 6.20 -5.18
C LEU A 48 3.07 6.98 -3.95
N ALA A 49 3.32 6.47 -2.75
CA ALA A 49 2.91 7.13 -1.52
C ALA A 49 3.54 8.53 -1.36
N LYS A 50 4.80 8.67 -1.77
CA LYS A 50 5.50 9.94 -1.73
C LYS A 50 5.04 10.92 -2.81
N ARG A 51 4.73 10.44 -4.01
CA ARG A 51 4.31 11.29 -5.13
C ARG A 51 2.86 11.71 -5.03
N GLU A 52 1.98 10.79 -4.63
CA GLU A 52 0.53 11.00 -4.58
C GLU A 52 0.07 11.58 -3.24
N PHE A 53 0.65 11.11 -2.13
CA PHE A 53 0.21 11.49 -0.77
C PHE A 53 1.25 12.30 0.00
N ASN A 54 2.43 12.54 -0.57
CA ASN A 54 3.56 13.21 0.10
C ASN A 54 4.03 12.46 1.38
N VAL A 55 3.74 11.16 1.48
CA VAL A 55 4.11 10.30 2.62
C VAL A 55 5.39 9.54 2.32
N THR A 56 6.31 9.49 3.28
CA THR A 56 7.56 8.74 3.13
C THR A 56 7.44 7.37 3.78
N LEU A 57 7.15 6.35 2.96
CA LEU A 57 7.22 4.95 3.37
C LEU A 57 8.67 4.47 3.39
N THR A 58 9.02 3.56 4.30
CA THR A 58 10.37 3.00 4.44
C THR A 58 10.35 1.48 4.48
N ALA A 59 11.37 0.83 3.92
CA ALA A 59 11.54 -0.62 3.97
C ALA A 59 11.49 -1.17 5.40
N GLU A 60 12.05 -0.44 6.36
CA GLU A 60 12.05 -0.83 7.78
C GLU A 60 10.65 -0.92 8.37
N MET A 61 9.70 -0.10 7.92
CA MET A 61 8.30 -0.17 8.34
C MET A 61 7.65 -1.49 7.93
N PHE A 62 7.87 -1.90 6.67
CA PHE A 62 7.38 -3.17 6.15
C PHE A 62 8.05 -4.35 6.87
N MET A 63 9.35 -4.26 7.17
CA MET A 63 10.07 -5.27 7.94
C MET A 63 9.58 -5.37 9.39
N LYS A 64 9.23 -4.24 10.04
CA LYS A 64 8.69 -4.21 11.41
C LYS A 64 7.27 -4.73 11.50
N LYS A 65 6.50 -4.63 10.41
CA LYS A 65 5.12 -5.12 10.32
C LYS A 65 5.00 -6.15 9.19
N PRO A 66 5.52 -7.38 9.39
CA PRO A 66 5.47 -8.42 8.38
C PRO A 66 4.03 -8.80 8.01
N HIS A 67 3.06 -8.61 8.93
CA HIS A 67 1.64 -8.85 8.69
C HIS A 67 0.87 -7.58 8.31
N MET A 68 1.55 -6.56 7.77
CA MET A 68 0.88 -5.34 7.33
C MET A 68 -0.14 -5.67 6.24
N THR A 69 -1.39 -5.26 6.46
CA THR A 69 -2.47 -5.40 5.49
C THR A 69 -2.54 -4.18 4.56
N LEU A 70 -3.26 -4.31 3.44
CA LEU A 70 -3.59 -3.15 2.59
C LEU A 70 -4.35 -2.08 3.38
N ARG A 71 -5.21 -2.49 4.32
CA ARG A 71 -5.88 -1.57 5.25
C ARG A 71 -4.89 -0.84 6.13
N ASP A 72 -3.96 -1.56 6.78
CA ASP A 72 -2.93 -0.96 7.63
C ASP A 72 -2.09 0.07 6.86
N LEU A 73 -1.65 -0.29 5.65
CA LEU A 73 -0.87 0.59 4.80
C LEU A 73 -1.66 1.85 4.43
N SER A 74 -2.92 1.69 4.04
CA SER A 74 -3.78 2.81 3.65
C SER A 74 -4.08 3.73 4.83
N LEU A 75 -4.36 3.16 6.01
CA LEU A 75 -4.56 3.93 7.25
C LEU A 75 -3.29 4.65 7.69
N TYR A 76 -2.13 4.02 7.52
CA TYR A 76 -0.85 4.63 7.85
C TYR A 76 -0.60 5.88 7.01
N ILE A 77 -0.81 5.78 5.69
CA ILE A 77 -0.67 6.92 4.77
C ILE A 77 -1.70 7.99 5.08
N ASP A 78 -2.94 7.61 5.38
CA ASP A 78 -4.01 8.55 5.76
C ASP A 78 -3.63 9.36 7.01
N GLN A 79 -3.07 8.69 8.02
CA GLN A 79 -2.59 9.34 9.24
C GLN A 79 -1.40 10.27 8.99
N GLU A 80 -0.42 9.84 8.20
CA GLU A 80 0.76 10.67 7.87
C GLU A 80 0.37 11.87 6.98
N MET A 81 -0.62 11.72 6.12
CA MET A 81 -1.14 12.81 5.27
C MET A 81 -1.92 13.86 6.08
N ALA A 82 -2.59 13.43 7.16
CA ALA A 82 -3.33 14.32 8.04
C ALA A 82 -2.46 15.04 9.09
N GLY A 83 -1.18 14.66 9.21
CA GLY A 83 -0.21 15.17 10.17
C GLY A 83 0.56 16.42 9.75
#